data_AF-A0A973QSM0-F1
#
_entry.id   AF-A0A973QSM0-F1
#
_cell.length_a   1.000
_cell.length_b   1.000
_cell.length_c   1.000
_cell.angle_alpha   90.00
_cell.angle_beta   90.00
_cell.angle_gamma   90.00
#
_symmetry.space_group_name_H-M   'P 1'
#
loop_
_entity.id
_entity.type
_entity.pdbx_description
1 polymer ?
#
loop_
_entity_poly.entity_id
_entity_poly.type
_entity_poly.pdbx_seq_one_letter_code
_entity_poly.pdbx_strand_id
1 'polypeptide(L)'
;MEDELHRVVGIDLGTTYSAVAAYHPGDYTPKILADPDFEGAVAVATPSVVRLDPATGALEVGHRAKDAIREGPGAEGTLVEIKREMGATFTPELLELFGAQGVYAVDDPVRARLGDDWLRPQEISALVLMRMKRIAEQSLGGDIHDAVVTVPAYFTERQKKATEEAALLAGLYPRQLIPEPTAAAIAYGVDRAETERQIYLVFDLGGGTFDVSIIETREDEIEVIATAGDQRLGGGDFDDAVVEWIIRELGERLPQGIEKLQIKAAAETAKRELSLRAATTVDLGGGAPVLELGRDTFEGLIQPILGRSLKQVRSALEFAEKEKGVLPEHVNAVLLVGGSTRIPQVRRMLLEHFDQDEEFVRADANPDTLVARGAAIVAHRFEATPAFDLATRPTAERSADEQDYAVTLITEHTLGVGVQDGKFNKLIKRGTKIPARQVRTYTNPEQAHRIEAAIYQGEGEYIYDNTLIGTIHLDDIERRPAGYHEFEVEFRLDVNGLLGVQVTHTNTGREYQATFDQSTTIGHLDELAERRETLRQLFATVRPAGADASAPPRAAHVVPGPAAPVVPGPVAA
;
A
#
# COMPACT_ATOMS: atom_id res chain seq x y z
N MET A 1 -17.80 28.72 -17.13
CA MET A 1 -17.00 27.86 -16.24
C MET A 1 -17.82 26.59 -16.10
N GLU A 2 -17.74 25.74 -17.12
CA GLU A 2 -18.51 24.50 -17.22
C GLU A 2 -17.57 23.34 -16.88
N ASP A 3 -18.02 22.40 -16.05
CA ASP A 3 -17.56 21.02 -15.94
C ASP A 3 -16.05 20.69 -15.76
N GLU A 4 -15.27 21.49 -15.04
CA GLU A 4 -13.88 21.11 -14.74
C GLU A 4 -13.78 20.28 -13.44
N LEU A 5 -13.56 18.97 -13.59
CA LEU A 5 -13.14 18.08 -12.51
C LEU A 5 -11.85 18.60 -11.85
N HIS A 6 -11.77 18.45 -10.53
CA HIS A 6 -10.61 18.84 -9.73
C HIS A 6 -9.35 18.07 -10.15
N ARG A 7 -8.23 18.78 -10.31
CA ARG A 7 -6.99 18.22 -10.87
C ARG A 7 -6.08 17.53 -9.85
N VAL A 8 -6.36 17.64 -8.55
CA VAL A 8 -5.82 16.71 -7.55
C VAL A 8 -6.76 15.51 -7.48
N VAL A 9 -6.26 14.34 -7.82
CA VAL A 9 -7.04 13.10 -7.92
C VAL A 9 -6.91 12.24 -6.66
N GLY A 10 -7.92 11.42 -6.39
CA GLY A 10 -7.84 10.35 -5.40
C GLY A 10 -7.48 9.03 -6.07
N ILE A 11 -6.43 8.37 -5.62
CA ILE A 11 -5.99 7.08 -6.15
C ILE A 11 -6.04 6.03 -5.04
N ASP A 12 -6.83 4.99 -5.30
CA ASP A 12 -6.72 3.73 -4.58
C ASP A 12 -5.67 2.85 -5.24
N LEU A 13 -4.51 2.69 -4.61
CA LEU A 13 -3.45 1.80 -5.09
C LEU A 13 -3.63 0.44 -4.43
N GLY A 14 -4.51 -0.44 -4.90
CA GLY A 14 -4.75 -1.71 -4.21
C GLY A 14 -3.76 -2.82 -4.61
N THR A 15 -3.67 -3.88 -3.78
CA THR A 15 -2.81 -5.05 -4.05
C THR A 15 -3.19 -5.77 -5.35
N THR A 16 -4.49 -5.91 -5.61
CA THR A 16 -5.00 -6.67 -6.77
C THR A 16 -5.58 -5.75 -7.83
N TYR A 17 -6.23 -4.67 -7.42
CA TYR A 17 -6.87 -3.69 -8.30
C TYR A 17 -6.62 -2.29 -7.78
N SER A 18 -6.41 -1.34 -8.68
CA SER A 18 -6.29 0.08 -8.41
C SER A 18 -7.43 0.85 -9.09
N ALA A 19 -7.82 1.98 -8.51
CA ALA A 19 -8.85 2.84 -9.06
C ALA A 19 -8.47 4.32 -8.87
N VAL A 20 -9.00 5.18 -9.74
CA VAL A 20 -8.77 6.62 -9.69
C VAL A 20 -10.11 7.35 -9.76
N ALA A 21 -10.26 8.38 -8.93
CA ALA A 21 -11.42 9.27 -8.91
C ALA A 21 -10.98 10.74 -8.91
N ALA A 22 -11.85 11.60 -9.43
CA ALA A 22 -11.70 13.05 -9.34
C ALA A 22 -12.98 13.67 -8.78
N TYR A 23 -12.84 14.78 -8.06
CA TYR A 23 -13.98 15.50 -7.50
C TYR A 23 -14.58 16.45 -8.54
N HIS A 24 -15.91 16.53 -8.64
CA HIS A 24 -16.57 17.52 -9.48
C HIS A 24 -17.08 18.69 -8.62
N PRO A 25 -16.54 19.92 -8.78
CA PRO A 25 -16.93 21.07 -7.96
C PRO A 25 -18.43 21.41 -8.03
N GLY A 26 -19.12 21.04 -9.12
CA GLY A 26 -20.56 21.28 -9.31
C GLY A 26 -21.50 20.19 -8.80
N ASP A 27 -21.02 18.99 -8.44
CA ASP A 27 -21.87 17.81 -8.15
C ASP A 27 -21.68 17.21 -6.75
N TYR A 28 -20.88 17.82 -5.88
CA TYR A 28 -20.58 17.40 -4.49
C TYR A 28 -20.27 15.89 -4.28
N THR A 29 -19.97 15.17 -5.36
CA THR A 29 -19.77 13.72 -5.40
C THR A 29 -18.58 13.40 -6.32
N PRO A 30 -17.61 12.60 -5.85
CA PRO A 30 -16.49 12.19 -6.69
C PRO A 30 -16.93 11.27 -7.83
N LYS A 31 -16.35 11.49 -9.01
CA LYS A 31 -16.52 10.64 -10.18
C LYS A 31 -15.35 9.69 -10.30
N ILE A 32 -15.64 8.39 -10.43
CA ILE A 32 -14.63 7.40 -10.80
C ILE A 32 -14.28 7.58 -12.27
N LEU A 33 -12.99 7.59 -12.58
CA LEU A 33 -12.50 7.75 -13.94
C LEU A 33 -12.31 6.37 -14.56
N ALA A 34 -13.05 6.11 -15.61
CA ALA A 34 -12.99 4.84 -16.32
C ALA A 34 -11.76 4.79 -17.22
N ASP A 35 -11.08 3.64 -17.24
CA ASP A 35 -10.03 3.33 -18.18
C ASP A 35 -10.59 3.36 -19.62
N PRO A 36 -10.16 4.28 -20.49
CA PRO A 36 -10.74 4.46 -21.82
C PRO A 36 -10.46 3.30 -22.77
N ASP A 37 -9.52 2.41 -22.43
CA ASP A 37 -9.21 1.23 -23.23
C ASP A 37 -10.24 0.09 -23.00
N PHE A 38 -11.18 0.23 -22.06
CA PHE A 38 -12.15 -0.80 -21.66
C PHE A 38 -13.57 -0.25 -21.49
N GLU A 39 -14.57 -1.13 -21.57
CA GLU A 39 -15.99 -0.77 -21.39
C GLU A 39 -16.61 -1.45 -20.15
N GLY A 40 -17.72 -0.88 -19.66
CA GLY A 40 -18.52 -1.47 -18.58
C GLY A 40 -17.83 -1.51 -17.21
N ALA A 41 -18.21 -2.49 -16.38
CA ALA A 41 -17.74 -2.60 -14.99
C ALA A 41 -16.23 -2.89 -14.86
N VAL A 42 -15.58 -3.32 -15.94
CA VAL A 42 -14.14 -3.62 -15.96
C VAL A 42 -13.31 -2.34 -16.07
N ALA A 43 -13.87 -1.27 -16.63
CA ALA A 43 -13.17 -0.01 -16.84
C ALA A 43 -12.91 0.78 -15.55
N VAL A 44 -13.61 0.48 -14.45
CA VAL A 44 -13.54 1.28 -13.21
C VAL A 44 -12.53 0.77 -12.17
N ALA A 45 -11.90 -0.38 -12.43
CA ALA A 45 -10.88 -0.97 -11.57
C ALA A 45 -9.82 -1.67 -12.43
N THR A 46 -8.57 -1.19 -12.37
CA THR A 46 -7.46 -1.68 -13.17
C THR A 46 -6.63 -2.67 -12.35
N PRO A 47 -6.35 -3.89 -12.83
CA PRO A 47 -5.50 -4.83 -12.12
C PRO A 47 -4.12 -4.25 -11.82
N SER A 48 -3.63 -4.50 -10.61
CA SER A 48 -2.26 -4.13 -10.21
C SER A 48 -1.29 -5.21 -10.70
N VAL A 49 -1.20 -5.36 -12.02
CA VAL A 49 -0.41 -6.39 -12.72
C VAL A 49 0.49 -5.73 -13.75
N VAL A 50 1.76 -6.12 -13.77
CA VAL A 50 2.79 -5.57 -14.67
C VAL A 50 3.52 -6.70 -15.37
N ARG A 51 3.72 -6.59 -16.68
CA ARG A 51 4.38 -7.60 -17.52
C ARG A 51 5.18 -6.92 -18.64
N LEU A 52 6.24 -7.57 -19.12
CA LEU A 52 6.81 -7.27 -20.44
C LEU A 52 6.32 -8.32 -21.44
N ASP A 53 5.79 -7.86 -22.56
CA ASP A 53 5.43 -8.73 -23.67
C ASP A 53 6.70 -9.45 -24.20
N PRO A 54 6.77 -10.79 -24.17
CA PRO A 54 8.00 -11.52 -24.54
C PRO A 54 8.39 -11.37 -26.02
N ALA A 55 7.44 -11.03 -26.90
CA ALA A 55 7.70 -10.92 -28.34
C ALA A 55 8.23 -9.53 -28.73
N THR A 56 7.80 -8.49 -28.04
CA THR A 56 8.05 -7.09 -28.40
C THR A 56 8.87 -6.32 -27.37
N GLY A 57 8.96 -6.83 -26.14
CA GLY A 57 9.57 -6.14 -25.00
C GLY A 57 8.76 -4.95 -24.49
N ALA A 58 7.53 -4.74 -24.99
CA ALA A 58 6.69 -3.63 -24.58
C ALA A 58 6.09 -3.86 -23.18
N LEU A 59 5.99 -2.80 -22.39
CA LEU A 59 5.35 -2.85 -21.09
C LEU A 59 3.83 -2.99 -21.22
N GLU A 60 3.27 -3.93 -20.45
CA GLU A 60 1.84 -4.11 -20.24
C GLU A 60 1.52 -3.88 -18.76
N VAL A 61 0.50 -3.06 -18.50
CA VAL A 61 0.01 -2.76 -17.15
C VAL A 61 -1.50 -2.91 -17.14
N GLY A 62 -2.05 -3.54 -16.10
CA GLY A 62 -3.51 -3.67 -15.95
C GLY A 62 -4.10 -4.90 -16.62
N HIS A 63 -5.28 -4.73 -17.22
CA HIS A 63 -6.08 -5.84 -17.76
C HIS A 63 -5.33 -6.66 -18.80
N ARG A 64 -4.56 -6.05 -19.71
CA ARG A 64 -3.75 -6.80 -20.69
C ARG A 64 -2.74 -7.74 -20.04
N ALA A 65 -2.01 -7.23 -19.06
CA ALA A 65 -1.04 -8.04 -18.32
C ALA A 65 -1.74 -9.16 -17.54
N LYS A 66 -2.95 -8.91 -17.02
CA LYS A 66 -3.77 -9.93 -16.34
C LYS A 66 -4.33 -10.98 -17.30
N ASP A 67 -4.80 -10.58 -18.48
CA ASP A 67 -5.37 -11.49 -19.48
C ASP A 67 -4.29 -12.41 -20.05
N ALA A 68 -3.07 -11.89 -20.27
CA ALA A 68 -1.93 -12.68 -20.71
C ALA A 68 -1.58 -13.85 -19.78
N ILE A 69 -1.88 -13.76 -18.48
CA ILE A 69 -1.71 -14.88 -17.54
C ILE A 69 -2.54 -16.10 -17.98
N ARG A 70 -3.74 -15.88 -18.52
CA ARG A 70 -4.67 -16.94 -18.92
C ARG A 70 -4.35 -17.57 -20.27
N GLU A 71 -3.67 -16.83 -21.14
CA GLU A 71 -3.49 -17.22 -22.55
C GLU A 71 -2.40 -18.28 -22.79
N GLY A 72 -1.50 -18.54 -21.85
CA GLY A 72 -0.49 -19.61 -21.97
C GLY A 72 0.92 -19.19 -21.56
N PRO A 73 1.97 -19.95 -21.92
CA PRO A 73 3.28 -19.86 -21.29
C PRO A 73 3.95 -18.49 -21.45
N GLY A 74 4.70 -18.09 -20.43
CA GLY A 74 5.31 -16.75 -20.32
C GLY A 74 4.67 -15.87 -19.23
N ALA A 75 3.93 -16.46 -18.29
CA ALA A 75 3.42 -15.75 -17.12
C ALA A 75 4.52 -15.59 -16.04
N GLU A 76 5.63 -16.34 -16.11
CA GLU A 76 6.80 -16.21 -15.21
C GLU A 76 7.40 -14.79 -15.14
N GLY A 77 7.21 -13.96 -16.18
CA GLY A 77 7.64 -12.56 -16.20
C GLY A 77 6.58 -11.55 -15.74
N THR A 78 5.42 -12.03 -15.26
CA THR A 78 4.28 -11.20 -14.86
C THR A 78 4.28 -11.01 -13.36
N LEU A 79 4.35 -9.75 -12.94
CA LEU A 79 4.38 -9.34 -11.55
C LEU A 79 2.96 -9.02 -11.08
N VAL A 80 2.52 -9.71 -10.03
CA VAL A 80 1.21 -9.56 -9.38
C VAL A 80 1.40 -9.29 -7.89
N GLU A 81 0.41 -8.68 -7.24
CA GLU A 81 0.35 -8.49 -5.77
C GLU A 81 1.57 -7.80 -5.15
N ILE A 82 2.36 -7.07 -5.95
CA ILE A 82 3.66 -6.51 -5.54
C ILE A 82 3.56 -5.54 -4.35
N LYS A 83 2.39 -4.93 -4.13
CA LYS A 83 2.11 -4.07 -2.96
C LYS A 83 2.38 -4.79 -1.63
N ARG A 84 2.23 -6.12 -1.57
CA ARG A 84 2.54 -6.94 -0.36
C ARG A 84 4.00 -6.84 0.06
N GLU A 85 4.89 -6.50 -0.87
CA GLU A 85 6.34 -6.48 -0.67
C GLU A 85 6.91 -5.05 -0.57
N MET A 86 6.06 -4.02 -0.58
CA MET A 86 6.47 -2.63 -0.37
C MET A 86 7.24 -2.47 0.94
N GLY A 87 8.41 -1.85 0.90
CA GLY A 87 9.23 -1.61 2.10
C GLY A 87 9.74 -2.89 2.78
N ALA A 88 9.69 -4.05 2.13
CA ALA A 88 10.17 -5.32 2.66
C ALA A 88 11.65 -5.56 2.36
N THR A 89 12.26 -6.42 3.17
CA THR A 89 13.57 -7.02 2.92
C THR A 89 13.42 -8.51 2.62
N PHE A 90 14.39 -9.07 1.92
CA PHE A 90 14.39 -10.47 1.54
C PHE A 90 14.48 -11.37 2.77
N THR A 91 13.51 -12.28 2.90
CA THR A 91 13.60 -13.49 3.71
C THR A 91 14.04 -14.66 2.83
N PRO A 92 14.43 -15.82 3.39
CA PRO A 92 14.69 -17.02 2.60
C PRO A 92 13.54 -17.39 1.65
N GLU A 93 12.30 -17.26 2.13
CA GLU A 93 11.09 -17.55 1.37
C GLU A 93 10.89 -16.57 0.21
N LEU A 94 11.15 -15.27 0.43
CA LEU A 94 11.06 -14.27 -0.63
C LEU A 94 12.17 -14.42 -1.67
N LEU A 95 13.37 -14.83 -1.27
CA LEU A 95 14.44 -15.11 -2.23
C LEU A 95 14.06 -16.25 -3.18
N GLU A 96 13.43 -17.30 -2.66
CA GLU A 96 12.92 -18.40 -3.48
C GLU A 96 11.76 -17.93 -4.37
N LEU A 97 10.77 -17.23 -3.78
CA LEU A 97 9.59 -16.74 -4.49
C LEU A 97 9.94 -15.86 -5.69
N PHE A 98 10.92 -14.97 -5.55
CA PHE A 98 11.36 -14.06 -6.60
C PHE A 98 12.51 -14.61 -7.46
N GLY A 99 12.99 -15.82 -7.20
CA GLY A 99 14.14 -16.39 -7.92
C GLY A 99 15.42 -15.56 -7.75
N ALA A 100 15.57 -14.90 -6.60
CA ALA A 100 16.65 -13.97 -6.27
C ALA A 100 17.85 -14.64 -5.59
N GLN A 101 17.78 -15.95 -5.33
CA GLN A 101 18.86 -16.71 -4.70
C GLN A 101 20.16 -16.61 -5.50
N GLY A 102 21.25 -16.23 -4.83
CA GLY A 102 22.58 -16.05 -5.44
C GLY A 102 22.78 -14.69 -6.14
N VAL A 103 21.74 -13.87 -6.24
CA VAL A 103 21.82 -12.48 -6.71
C VAL A 103 21.72 -11.51 -5.53
N TYR A 104 20.80 -11.80 -4.61
CA TYR A 104 20.57 -11.02 -3.39
C TYR A 104 20.72 -11.90 -2.14
N ALA A 105 21.00 -11.25 -1.00
CA ALA A 105 21.10 -11.86 0.31
C ALA A 105 19.84 -11.63 1.16
N VAL A 106 19.74 -12.36 2.27
CA VAL A 106 18.75 -12.05 3.32
C VAL A 106 19.00 -10.64 3.85
N ASP A 107 17.94 -9.94 4.21
CA ASP A 107 17.93 -8.53 4.66
C ASP A 107 18.23 -7.48 3.57
N ASP A 108 18.63 -7.89 2.35
CA ASP A 108 18.65 -6.97 1.21
C ASP A 108 17.23 -6.49 0.89
N PRO A 109 17.06 -5.26 0.35
CA PRO A 109 15.74 -4.79 -0.07
C PRO A 109 15.16 -5.68 -1.17
N VAL A 110 13.88 -6.05 -1.03
CA VAL A 110 13.20 -6.90 -2.00
C VAL A 110 13.25 -6.25 -3.38
N ARG A 111 13.53 -7.07 -4.39
CA ARG A 111 13.43 -6.73 -5.80
C ARG A 111 12.76 -7.86 -6.55
N ALA A 112 11.95 -7.51 -7.54
CA ALA A 112 11.37 -8.47 -8.47
C ALA A 112 11.93 -8.22 -9.87
N ARG A 113 12.10 -9.29 -10.63
CA ARG A 113 12.66 -9.22 -11.97
C ARG A 113 11.58 -8.87 -12.99
N LEU A 114 11.79 -7.81 -13.77
CA LEU A 114 10.96 -7.41 -14.90
C LEU A 114 11.84 -7.36 -16.15
N GLY A 115 11.78 -8.39 -16.99
CA GLY A 115 12.76 -8.58 -18.06
C GLY A 115 14.14 -8.90 -17.51
N ASP A 116 15.14 -8.13 -17.90
CA ASP A 116 16.52 -8.26 -17.41
C ASP A 116 16.80 -7.40 -16.17
N ASP A 117 15.89 -6.49 -15.81
CA ASP A 117 16.06 -5.54 -14.72
C ASP A 117 15.46 -6.06 -13.40
N TRP A 118 16.13 -5.73 -12.30
CA TRP A 118 15.62 -5.95 -10.94
C TRP A 118 15.08 -4.65 -10.37
N LEU A 119 13.77 -4.61 -10.15
CA LEU A 119 13.04 -3.44 -9.70
C LEU A 119 12.55 -3.63 -8.27
N ARG A 120 12.61 -2.57 -7.45
CA ARG A 120 11.98 -2.59 -6.13
C ARG A 120 10.45 -2.56 -6.26
N PRO A 121 9.72 -3.10 -5.28
CA PRO A 121 8.25 -3.07 -5.25
C PRO A 121 7.62 -1.69 -5.50
N GLN A 122 8.20 -0.61 -4.97
CA GLN A 122 7.72 0.76 -5.21
C GLN A 122 7.90 1.23 -6.65
N GLU A 123 8.88 0.71 -7.38
CA GLU A 123 9.11 1.02 -8.79
C GLU A 123 8.07 0.34 -9.68
N ILE A 124 7.73 -0.91 -9.36
CA ILE A 124 6.67 -1.64 -10.05
C ILE A 124 5.30 -1.02 -9.74
N SER A 125 5.07 -0.62 -8.48
CA SER A 125 3.86 0.11 -8.07
C SER A 125 3.77 1.48 -8.76
N ALA A 126 4.91 2.14 -9.02
CA ALA A 126 4.94 3.38 -9.79
C ALA A 126 4.42 3.18 -11.22
N LEU A 127 4.69 2.04 -11.87
CA LEU A 127 4.14 1.74 -13.20
C LEU A 127 2.61 1.61 -13.17
N VAL A 128 2.04 1.07 -12.09
CA VAL A 128 0.58 1.04 -11.87
C VAL A 128 0.04 2.45 -11.65
N LEU A 129 0.71 3.27 -10.83
CA LEU A 129 0.34 4.67 -10.61
C LEU A 129 0.46 5.53 -11.89
N MET A 130 1.45 5.27 -12.75
CA MET A 130 1.56 5.90 -14.07
C MET A 130 0.37 5.55 -14.96
N ARG A 131 -0.18 4.32 -14.86
CA ARG A 131 -1.43 3.96 -15.53
C ARG A 131 -2.62 4.73 -14.95
N MET A 132 -2.73 4.86 -13.63
CA MET A 132 -3.80 5.65 -12.98
C MET A 132 -3.74 7.12 -13.40
N LYS A 133 -2.53 7.69 -13.41
CA LYS A 133 -2.26 9.04 -13.91
C LYS A 133 -2.70 9.20 -15.36
N ARG A 134 -2.33 8.27 -16.24
CA ARG A 134 -2.72 8.33 -17.67
C ARG A 134 -4.24 8.32 -17.85
N ILE A 135 -4.95 7.48 -17.10
CA ILE A 135 -6.42 7.43 -17.11
C ILE A 135 -7.00 8.78 -16.67
N ALA A 136 -6.43 9.40 -15.64
CA ALA A 136 -6.83 10.73 -15.18
C ALA A 136 -6.58 11.80 -16.25
N GLU A 137 -5.37 11.88 -16.82
CA GLU A 137 -5.00 12.88 -17.83
C GLU A 137 -5.90 12.80 -19.08
N GLN A 138 -6.23 11.58 -19.50
CA GLN A 138 -7.15 11.34 -20.63
C GLN A 138 -8.59 11.74 -20.30
N SER A 139 -9.03 11.52 -19.06
CA SER A 139 -10.39 11.84 -18.61
C SER A 139 -10.61 13.32 -18.33
N LEU A 140 -9.62 14.02 -17.76
CA LEU A 140 -9.71 15.42 -17.36
C LEU A 140 -9.21 16.41 -18.43
N GLY A 141 -8.42 15.95 -19.42
CA GLY A 141 -7.82 16.82 -20.40
C GLY A 141 -6.68 17.66 -19.81
N GLY A 142 -5.46 17.13 -19.87
CA GLY A 142 -4.22 17.80 -19.46
C GLY A 142 -3.48 17.04 -18.36
N ASP A 143 -2.31 17.55 -18.00
CA ASP A 143 -1.39 16.85 -17.08
C ASP A 143 -1.93 16.82 -15.65
N ILE A 144 -1.63 15.72 -14.94
CA ILE A 144 -1.95 15.54 -13.52
C ILE A 144 -0.65 15.39 -12.72
N HIS A 145 -0.50 16.23 -11.70
CA HIS A 145 0.72 16.32 -10.91
C HIS A 145 0.53 15.95 -9.44
N ASP A 146 -0.68 16.01 -8.91
CA ASP A 146 -0.96 15.81 -7.50
C ASP A 146 -1.96 14.68 -7.29
N ALA A 147 -1.77 13.91 -6.22
CA ALA A 147 -2.72 12.90 -5.81
C ALA A 147 -2.82 12.79 -4.29
N VAL A 148 -3.99 12.39 -3.80
CA VAL A 148 -4.13 11.71 -2.52
C VAL A 148 -4.09 10.22 -2.81
N VAL A 149 -3.14 9.51 -2.19
CA VAL A 149 -2.91 8.07 -2.45
C VAL A 149 -3.27 7.28 -1.21
N THR A 150 -3.97 6.16 -1.39
CA THR A 150 -4.38 5.33 -0.26
C THR A 150 -3.29 4.36 0.20
N VAL A 151 -3.30 4.05 1.49
CA VAL A 151 -2.45 3.03 2.11
C VAL A 151 -3.28 2.18 3.08
N PRO A 152 -2.98 0.88 3.27
CA PRO A 152 -3.55 0.09 4.34
C PRO A 152 -3.29 0.78 5.69
N ALA A 153 -4.27 0.77 6.59
CA ALA A 153 -4.15 1.50 7.84
C ALA A 153 -2.97 0.98 8.67
N TYR A 154 -2.79 -0.35 8.73
CA TYR A 154 -1.75 -0.96 9.54
C TYR A 154 -0.36 -1.00 8.90
N PHE A 155 -0.13 -0.22 7.83
CA PHE A 155 1.19 -0.09 7.20
C PHE A 155 2.23 0.51 8.16
N THR A 156 3.42 -0.07 8.10
CA THR A 156 4.62 0.45 8.77
C THR A 156 5.12 1.72 8.11
N GLU A 157 6.01 2.42 8.80
CA GLU A 157 6.66 3.61 8.27
C GLU A 157 7.38 3.31 6.93
N ARG A 158 8.13 2.20 6.84
CA ARG A 158 8.83 1.79 5.60
C ARG A 158 7.87 1.59 4.42
N GLN A 159 6.70 1.03 4.67
CA GLN A 159 5.67 0.79 3.65
C GLN A 159 5.01 2.09 3.18
N LYS A 160 4.70 3.00 4.12
CA LYS A 160 4.19 4.34 3.80
C LYS A 160 5.22 5.12 2.99
N LYS A 161 6.50 5.05 3.37
CA LYS A 161 7.60 5.68 2.65
C LYS A 161 7.77 5.12 1.23
N ALA A 162 7.75 3.80 1.07
CA ALA A 162 7.78 3.16 -0.24
C ALA A 162 6.60 3.61 -1.12
N THR A 163 5.41 3.82 -0.53
CA THR A 163 4.25 4.32 -1.27
C THR A 163 4.41 5.78 -1.69
N GLU A 164 4.99 6.63 -0.84
CA GLU A 164 5.38 8.01 -1.20
C GLU A 164 6.36 7.99 -2.39
N GLU A 165 7.40 7.14 -2.34
CA GLU A 165 8.38 6.99 -3.42
C GLU A 165 7.71 6.52 -4.73
N ALA A 166 6.79 5.55 -4.66
CA ALA A 166 6.07 5.06 -5.83
C ALA A 166 5.28 6.19 -6.53
N ALA A 167 4.61 7.05 -5.76
CA ALA A 167 3.90 8.21 -6.29
C ALA A 167 4.86 9.21 -6.96
N LEU A 168 5.96 9.53 -6.27
CA LEU A 168 6.97 10.45 -6.79
C LEU A 168 7.61 9.94 -8.10
N LEU A 169 7.93 8.65 -8.15
CA LEU A 169 8.43 7.98 -9.36
C LEU A 169 7.41 8.00 -10.51
N ALA A 170 6.11 7.90 -10.21
CA ALA A 170 5.04 8.04 -11.20
C ALA A 170 4.86 9.48 -11.69
N GLY A 171 5.59 10.44 -11.12
CA GLY A 171 5.42 11.87 -11.38
C GLY A 171 4.12 12.42 -10.82
N LEU A 172 3.69 11.88 -9.68
CA LEU A 172 2.61 12.36 -8.84
C LEU A 172 3.19 12.80 -7.50
N TYR A 173 2.89 14.02 -7.07
CA TYR A 173 3.20 14.51 -5.75
C TYR A 173 2.10 14.04 -4.78
N PRO A 174 2.43 13.19 -3.78
CA PRO A 174 1.44 12.70 -2.84
C PRO A 174 1.10 13.81 -1.82
N ARG A 175 -0.03 14.50 -2.02
CA ARG A 175 -0.49 15.57 -1.11
C ARG A 175 -0.88 15.04 0.26
N GLN A 176 -1.36 13.80 0.29
CA GLN A 176 -1.61 13.05 1.50
C GLN A 176 -1.60 11.55 1.20
N LEU A 177 -1.05 10.78 2.13
CA LEU A 177 -1.28 9.34 2.22
C LEU A 177 -2.44 9.12 3.18
N ILE A 178 -3.56 8.62 2.68
CA ILE A 178 -4.76 8.40 3.49
C ILE A 178 -4.98 6.91 3.77
N PRO A 179 -5.27 6.51 5.01
CA PRO A 179 -5.68 5.13 5.29
C PRO A 179 -6.93 4.74 4.49
N GLU A 180 -6.90 3.58 3.83
CA GLU A 180 -8.01 2.98 3.08
C GLU A 180 -9.34 2.98 3.86
N PRO A 181 -9.39 2.51 5.12
CA PRO A 181 -10.65 2.54 5.88
C PRO A 181 -11.14 3.96 6.21
N THR A 182 -10.25 4.93 6.38
CA THR A 182 -10.65 6.33 6.60
C THR A 182 -11.22 6.93 5.32
N ALA A 183 -10.58 6.70 4.18
CA ALA A 183 -11.10 7.13 2.88
C ALA A 183 -12.49 6.50 2.62
N ALA A 184 -12.64 5.22 2.92
CA ALA A 184 -13.92 4.53 2.78
C ALA A 184 -15.01 5.13 3.68
N ALA A 185 -14.71 5.42 4.94
CA ALA A 185 -15.65 6.07 5.86
C ALA A 185 -16.13 7.43 5.30
N ILE A 186 -15.21 8.28 4.86
CA ILE A 186 -15.52 9.57 4.20
C ILE A 186 -16.45 9.35 2.99
N ALA A 187 -16.19 8.33 2.17
CA ALA A 187 -17.00 8.05 0.99
C ALA A 187 -18.39 7.48 1.30
N TYR A 188 -18.56 6.78 2.43
CA TYR A 188 -19.88 6.37 2.94
C TYR A 188 -20.72 7.56 3.42
N GLY A 189 -20.11 8.75 3.57
CA GLY A 189 -20.81 9.95 4.04
C GLY A 189 -21.15 9.89 5.52
N VAL A 190 -20.34 9.20 6.32
CA VAL A 190 -20.50 9.09 7.78
C VAL A 190 -20.41 10.43 8.51
N ASP A 191 -19.87 11.44 7.85
CA ASP A 191 -19.79 12.83 8.29
C ASP A 191 -21.07 13.61 7.97
N ARG A 192 -21.88 13.19 7.00
CA ARG A 192 -23.04 13.96 6.54
C ARG A 192 -24.23 13.85 7.50
N ALA A 193 -24.58 14.98 8.10
CA ALA A 193 -25.90 15.27 8.70
C ALA A 193 -26.26 14.65 10.06
N GLU A 194 -25.30 14.08 10.79
CA GLU A 194 -25.55 13.58 12.16
C GLU A 194 -24.89 14.47 13.22
N THR A 195 -25.73 15.17 13.99
CA THR A 195 -25.28 15.95 15.16
C THR A 195 -24.93 15.06 16.35
N GLU A 196 -25.38 13.80 16.32
CA GLU A 196 -25.13 12.81 17.36
C GLU A 196 -23.84 12.05 17.10
N ARG A 197 -23.20 11.61 18.19
CA ARG A 197 -21.98 10.81 18.14
C ARG A 197 -22.31 9.42 17.57
N GLN A 198 -21.68 9.06 16.45
CA GLN A 198 -21.74 7.72 15.89
C GLN A 198 -20.38 7.02 15.94
N ILE A 199 -20.38 5.71 16.01
CA ILE A 199 -19.20 4.85 16.01
C ILE A 199 -19.37 3.79 14.93
N TYR A 200 -18.45 3.78 13.98
CA TYR A 200 -18.41 2.82 12.89
C TYR A 200 -17.22 1.89 13.04
N LEU A 201 -17.42 0.61 12.72
CA LEU A 201 -16.32 -0.31 12.47
C LEU A 201 -16.15 -0.46 10.97
N VAL A 202 -15.03 -0.01 10.42
CA VAL A 202 -14.68 -0.24 9.03
C VAL A 202 -13.93 -1.56 8.94
N PHE A 203 -14.50 -2.52 8.20
CA PHE A 203 -13.92 -3.84 7.95
C PHE A 203 -13.39 -3.87 6.52
N ASP A 204 -12.09 -3.68 6.35
CA ASP A 204 -11.43 -3.64 5.05
C ASP A 204 -10.71 -4.96 4.77
N LEU A 205 -11.27 -5.76 3.85
CA LEU A 205 -10.69 -7.01 3.42
C LEU A 205 -10.38 -6.94 1.92
N GLY A 206 -9.17 -6.49 1.62
CA GLY A 206 -8.64 -6.34 0.28
C GLY A 206 -8.12 -7.64 -0.32
N GLY A 207 -7.23 -7.51 -1.31
CA GLY A 207 -6.53 -8.63 -1.93
C GLY A 207 -5.25 -9.06 -1.19
N GLY A 208 -4.58 -8.12 -0.52
CA GLY A 208 -3.31 -8.34 0.16
C GLY A 208 -3.34 -8.23 1.67
N THR A 209 -4.17 -7.32 2.15
CA THR A 209 -4.18 -6.84 3.52
C THR A 209 -5.58 -6.86 4.09
N PHE A 210 -5.63 -6.95 5.42
CA PHE A 210 -6.83 -6.79 6.19
C PHE A 210 -6.61 -5.68 7.21
N ASP A 211 -7.50 -4.70 7.23
CA ASP A 211 -7.52 -3.64 8.22
C ASP A 211 -8.89 -3.56 8.87
N VAL A 212 -8.90 -3.20 10.15
CA VAL A 212 -10.10 -2.83 10.88
C VAL A 212 -9.84 -1.52 11.58
N SER A 213 -10.76 -0.56 11.41
CA SER A 213 -10.70 0.74 12.10
C SER A 213 -11.99 1.02 12.83
N ILE A 214 -11.88 1.47 14.07
CA ILE A 214 -13.01 2.02 14.85
C ILE A 214 -12.96 3.53 14.68
N ILE A 215 -14.00 4.08 14.07
CA ILE A 215 -14.09 5.49 13.70
C ILE A 215 -15.27 6.11 14.45
N GLU A 216 -15.00 7.21 15.13
CA GLU A 216 -16.03 8.05 15.74
C GLU A 216 -16.32 9.21 14.79
N THR A 217 -17.60 9.54 14.62
CA THR A 217 -18.03 10.71 13.88
C THR A 217 -18.93 11.58 14.72
N ARG A 218 -18.74 12.91 14.64
CA ARG A 218 -19.54 13.90 15.37
C ARG A 218 -19.39 15.27 14.74
N GLU A 219 -20.50 15.95 14.41
CA GLU A 219 -20.49 17.36 13.96
C GLU A 219 -19.42 17.59 12.88
N ASP A 220 -19.46 16.76 11.83
CA ASP A 220 -18.49 16.75 10.72
C ASP A 220 -17.03 16.41 11.14
N GLU A 221 -16.72 16.01 12.36
CA GLU A 221 -15.42 15.43 12.72
C GLU A 221 -15.42 13.92 12.49
N ILE A 222 -14.34 13.40 11.90
CA ILE A 222 -14.03 11.98 11.78
C ILE A 222 -12.75 11.72 12.59
N GLU A 223 -12.85 10.95 13.66
CA GLU A 223 -11.70 10.54 14.48
C GLU A 223 -11.50 9.03 14.44
N VAL A 224 -10.30 8.60 14.06
CA VAL A 224 -9.90 7.20 14.21
C VAL A 224 -9.56 6.93 15.67
N ILE A 225 -10.32 6.06 16.34
CA ILE A 225 -10.12 5.69 17.74
C ILE A 225 -9.08 4.57 17.86
N ALA A 226 -9.23 3.56 17.02
CA ALA A 226 -8.43 2.36 17.05
C ALA A 226 -8.26 1.83 15.64
N THR A 227 -7.11 1.22 15.38
CA THR A 227 -6.86 0.48 14.15
C THR A 227 -6.08 -0.78 14.47
N ALA A 228 -6.38 -1.88 13.82
CA ALA A 228 -5.63 -3.13 13.85
C ALA A 228 -5.66 -3.75 12.45
N GLY A 229 -4.80 -4.72 12.18
CA GLY A 229 -4.75 -5.33 10.86
C GLY A 229 -3.79 -6.50 10.77
N ASP A 230 -3.74 -7.07 9.57
CA ASP A 230 -2.87 -8.15 9.18
C ASP A 230 -2.38 -7.91 7.75
N GLN A 231 -1.07 -7.69 7.60
CA GLN A 231 -0.45 -7.32 6.33
C GLN A 231 -0.31 -8.48 5.34
N ARG A 232 -0.61 -9.72 5.78
CA ARG A 232 -0.54 -10.95 4.98
C ARG A 232 -1.84 -11.75 5.16
N LEU A 233 -2.96 -11.05 4.92
CA LEU A 233 -4.31 -11.60 5.00
C LEU A 233 -5.19 -10.85 4.00
N GLY A 234 -5.62 -11.51 2.93
CA GLY A 234 -6.56 -10.96 1.97
C GLY A 234 -7.01 -11.99 0.94
N GLY A 235 -7.62 -11.49 -0.12
CA GLY A 235 -8.16 -12.30 -1.21
C GLY A 235 -7.14 -13.23 -1.87
N GLY A 236 -5.86 -12.83 -1.94
CA GLY A 236 -4.79 -13.65 -2.49
C GLY A 236 -4.48 -14.89 -1.65
N ASP A 237 -4.63 -14.82 -0.32
CA ASP A 237 -4.45 -15.99 0.55
C ASP A 237 -5.63 -16.97 0.44
N PHE A 238 -6.83 -16.46 0.12
CA PHE A 238 -7.97 -17.30 -0.25
C PHE A 238 -7.74 -17.99 -1.59
N ASP A 239 -7.15 -17.28 -2.56
CA ASP A 239 -6.79 -17.86 -3.85
C ASP A 239 -5.74 -18.96 -3.66
N ASP A 240 -4.72 -18.73 -2.83
CA ASP A 240 -3.68 -19.71 -2.53
C ASP A 240 -4.26 -20.96 -1.84
N ALA A 241 -5.22 -20.82 -0.92
CA ALA A 241 -5.93 -21.97 -0.33
C ALA A 241 -6.72 -22.79 -1.38
N VAL A 242 -7.30 -22.12 -2.39
CA VAL A 242 -7.96 -22.79 -3.52
C VAL A 242 -6.92 -23.42 -4.46
N VAL A 243 -5.76 -22.78 -4.70
CA VAL A 243 -4.65 -23.35 -5.47
C VAL A 243 -4.17 -24.66 -4.83
N GLU A 244 -3.95 -24.68 -3.52
CA GLU A 244 -3.57 -25.89 -2.79
C GLU A 244 -4.62 -27.00 -2.94
N TRP A 245 -5.91 -26.63 -2.88
CA TRP A 245 -7.00 -27.57 -3.15
C TRP A 245 -6.96 -28.11 -4.58
N ILE A 246 -6.80 -27.26 -5.59
CA ILE A 246 -6.71 -27.67 -7.02
C ILE A 246 -5.55 -28.65 -7.22
N ILE A 247 -4.36 -28.31 -6.71
CA ILE A 247 -3.15 -29.15 -6.83
C ILE A 247 -3.39 -30.52 -6.19
N ARG A 248 -4.02 -30.55 -5.00
CA ARG A 248 -4.33 -31.79 -4.30
C ARG A 248 -5.35 -32.65 -5.06
N GLU A 249 -6.41 -32.04 -5.58
CA GLU A 249 -7.45 -32.77 -6.31
C GLU A 249 -6.89 -33.35 -7.61
N LEU A 250 -6.12 -32.58 -8.38
CA LEU A 250 -5.55 -33.06 -9.65
C LEU A 250 -4.42 -34.06 -9.44
N GLY A 251 -3.52 -33.82 -8.48
CA GLY A 251 -2.36 -34.67 -8.24
C GLY A 251 -1.54 -34.90 -9.51
N GLU A 252 -1.28 -36.16 -9.86
CA GLU A 252 -0.57 -36.54 -11.09
C GLU A 252 -1.29 -36.15 -12.39
N ARG A 253 -2.57 -35.75 -12.32
CA ARG A 253 -3.36 -35.31 -13.48
C ARG A 253 -3.14 -33.84 -13.85
N LEU A 254 -2.37 -33.09 -13.05
CA LEU A 254 -1.97 -31.72 -13.38
C LEU A 254 -0.86 -31.74 -14.44
N PRO A 255 -1.09 -31.22 -15.67
CA PRO A 255 -0.06 -31.18 -16.69
C PRO A 255 1.14 -30.32 -16.29
N GLN A 256 2.36 -30.76 -16.61
CA GLN A 256 3.61 -30.05 -16.27
C GLN A 256 3.75 -28.65 -16.88
N GLY A 257 2.96 -28.32 -17.92
CA GLY A 257 3.00 -27.03 -18.60
C GLY A 257 2.10 -25.94 -18.01
N ILE A 258 1.31 -26.25 -16.97
CA ILE A 258 0.43 -25.25 -16.34
C ILE A 258 1.22 -24.52 -15.25
N GLU A 259 1.42 -23.22 -15.46
CA GLU A 259 2.19 -22.38 -14.55
C GLU A 259 1.39 -22.07 -13.26
N LYS A 260 2.08 -21.87 -12.13
CA LYS A 260 1.43 -21.57 -10.84
C LYS A 260 0.49 -20.36 -10.92
N LEU A 261 0.87 -19.34 -11.70
CA LEU A 261 0.10 -18.11 -11.86
C LEU A 261 -1.20 -18.34 -12.65
N GLN A 262 -1.23 -19.29 -13.60
CA GLN A 262 -2.46 -19.72 -14.28
C GLN A 262 -3.44 -20.38 -13.30
N ILE A 263 -2.94 -21.26 -12.44
CA ILE A 263 -3.75 -21.91 -11.40
C ILE A 263 -4.33 -20.85 -10.45
N LYS A 264 -3.51 -19.88 -10.02
CA LYS A 264 -3.95 -18.77 -9.16
C LYS A 264 -5.02 -17.90 -9.84
N ALA A 265 -4.89 -17.60 -11.13
CA ALA A 265 -5.90 -16.85 -11.88
C ALA A 265 -7.24 -17.61 -12.01
N ALA A 266 -7.19 -18.94 -12.18
CA ALA A 266 -8.38 -19.79 -12.20
C ALA A 266 -9.03 -19.86 -10.80
N ALA A 267 -8.22 -19.98 -9.74
CA ALA A 267 -8.67 -19.94 -8.36
C ALA A 267 -9.38 -18.61 -8.00
N GLU A 268 -8.79 -17.46 -8.37
CA GLU A 268 -9.40 -16.14 -8.18
C GLU A 268 -10.75 -16.04 -8.90
N THR A 269 -10.82 -16.55 -10.13
CA THR A 269 -12.06 -16.55 -10.93
C THR A 269 -13.14 -17.38 -10.23
N ALA A 270 -12.80 -18.59 -9.78
CA ALA A 270 -13.73 -19.47 -9.06
C ALA A 270 -14.21 -18.84 -7.74
N LYS A 271 -13.30 -18.25 -6.95
CA LYS A 271 -13.64 -17.52 -5.71
C LYS A 271 -14.68 -16.43 -5.96
N ARG A 272 -14.47 -15.62 -7.01
CA ARG A 272 -15.38 -14.52 -7.37
C ARG A 272 -16.75 -15.05 -7.78
N GLU A 273 -16.81 -16.12 -8.56
CA GLU A 273 -18.08 -16.75 -8.96
C GLU A 273 -18.82 -17.35 -7.76
N LEU A 274 -18.11 -17.97 -6.81
CA LEU A 274 -18.69 -18.56 -5.60
C LEU A 274 -19.27 -17.52 -4.63
N SER A 275 -18.88 -16.25 -4.78
CA SER A 275 -19.51 -15.15 -4.06
C SER A 275 -20.96 -14.91 -4.53
N LEU A 276 -21.28 -15.32 -5.76
CA LEU A 276 -22.60 -15.17 -6.38
C LEU A 276 -23.35 -16.50 -6.50
N ARG A 277 -22.63 -17.60 -6.71
CA ARG A 277 -23.19 -18.94 -7.00
C ARG A 277 -22.83 -19.94 -5.90
N ALA A 278 -23.63 -20.99 -5.77
CA ALA A 278 -23.38 -22.07 -4.80
C ALA A 278 -22.27 -23.04 -5.24
N ALA A 279 -21.98 -23.11 -6.55
CA ALA A 279 -20.92 -23.93 -7.11
C ALA A 279 -20.38 -23.29 -8.40
N THR A 280 -19.17 -23.69 -8.78
CA THR A 280 -18.57 -23.34 -10.07
C THR A 280 -17.63 -24.45 -10.56
N THR A 281 -17.16 -24.31 -11.81
CA THR A 281 -16.16 -25.19 -12.42
C THR A 281 -14.82 -24.47 -12.52
N VAL A 282 -13.74 -25.15 -12.16
CA VAL A 282 -12.36 -24.68 -12.35
C VAL A 282 -11.79 -25.36 -13.59
N ASP A 283 -11.57 -24.58 -14.64
CA ASP A 283 -10.89 -25.02 -15.86
C ASP A 283 -9.53 -24.32 -15.97
N LEU A 284 -8.46 -25.12 -16.00
CA LEU A 284 -7.08 -24.63 -16.13
C LEU A 284 -6.63 -24.57 -17.61
N GLY A 285 -7.44 -25.09 -18.54
CA GLY A 285 -7.00 -25.33 -19.91
C GLY A 285 -5.92 -26.40 -20.00
N GLY A 286 -5.20 -26.43 -21.13
CA GLY A 286 -3.99 -27.26 -21.28
C GLY A 286 -4.20 -28.78 -21.16
N GLY A 287 -5.44 -29.27 -21.24
CA GLY A 287 -5.77 -30.69 -21.08
C GLY A 287 -5.93 -31.15 -19.63
N ALA A 288 -5.92 -30.25 -18.65
CA ALA A 288 -6.24 -30.58 -17.27
C ALA A 288 -7.72 -30.98 -17.13
N PRO A 289 -8.07 -31.98 -16.31
CA PRO A 289 -9.46 -32.26 -15.95
C PRO A 289 -10.13 -31.05 -15.29
N VAL A 290 -11.35 -30.73 -15.72
CA VAL A 290 -12.18 -29.70 -15.07
C VAL A 290 -12.61 -30.19 -13.69
N LEU A 291 -12.45 -29.34 -12.66
CA LEU A 291 -12.90 -29.62 -11.30
C LEU A 291 -14.22 -28.89 -11.00
N GLU A 292 -15.06 -29.47 -10.15
CA GLU A 292 -16.21 -28.77 -9.56
C GLU A 292 -15.85 -28.32 -8.14
N LEU A 293 -16.12 -27.04 -7.83
CA LEU A 293 -15.90 -26.46 -6.51
C LEU A 293 -17.22 -25.90 -5.97
N GLY A 294 -17.65 -26.39 -4.81
CA GLY A 294 -18.80 -25.88 -4.07
C GLY A 294 -18.43 -24.75 -3.12
N ARG A 295 -19.38 -23.85 -2.84
CA ARG A 295 -19.22 -22.74 -1.88
C ARG A 295 -18.86 -23.27 -0.50
N ASP A 296 -19.52 -24.32 -0.01
CA ASP A 296 -19.26 -24.90 1.31
C ASP A 296 -17.82 -25.41 1.44
N THR A 297 -17.29 -26.03 0.38
CA THR A 297 -15.89 -26.45 0.32
C THR A 297 -14.96 -25.24 0.37
N PHE A 298 -15.21 -24.23 -0.45
CA PHE A 298 -14.43 -22.99 -0.46
C PHE A 298 -14.43 -22.28 0.91
N GLU A 299 -15.61 -22.12 1.52
CA GLU A 299 -15.78 -21.51 2.85
C GLU A 299 -15.03 -22.30 3.94
N GLY A 300 -14.98 -23.63 3.82
CA GLY A 300 -14.17 -24.49 4.68
C GLY A 300 -12.66 -24.27 4.51
N LEU A 301 -12.18 -24.03 3.28
CA LEU A 301 -10.75 -23.76 3.00
C LEU A 301 -10.30 -22.42 3.62
N ILE A 302 -11.15 -21.40 3.57
CA ILE A 302 -10.79 -20.04 4.02
C ILE A 302 -11.11 -19.76 5.48
N GLN A 303 -11.87 -20.63 6.16
CA GLN A 303 -12.30 -20.42 7.55
C GLN A 303 -11.15 -20.07 8.52
N PRO A 304 -9.97 -20.74 8.49
CA PRO A 304 -8.86 -20.38 9.38
C PRO A 304 -8.33 -18.96 9.13
N ILE A 305 -8.35 -18.52 7.88
CA ILE A 305 -7.88 -17.21 7.45
C ILE A 305 -8.89 -16.13 7.86
N LEU A 306 -10.19 -16.35 7.68
CA LEU A 306 -11.24 -15.47 8.22
C LEU A 306 -11.21 -15.40 9.76
N GLY A 307 -10.87 -16.51 10.42
CA GLY A 307 -10.68 -16.51 11.87
C GLY A 307 -9.58 -15.55 12.35
N ARG A 308 -8.55 -15.28 11.52
CA ARG A 308 -7.52 -14.27 11.82
C ARG A 308 -8.07 -12.84 11.72
N SER A 309 -8.91 -12.53 10.74
CA SER A 309 -9.49 -11.18 10.62
C SER A 309 -10.41 -10.87 11.81
N LEU A 310 -11.20 -11.84 12.27
CA LEU A 310 -12.04 -11.66 13.45
C LEU A 310 -11.23 -11.47 14.76
N LYS A 311 -10.02 -12.03 14.85
CA LYS A 311 -9.11 -11.74 15.97
C LYS A 311 -8.69 -10.27 15.97
N GLN A 312 -8.40 -9.71 14.80
CA GLN A 312 -8.03 -8.29 14.68
C GLN A 312 -9.20 -7.36 15.00
N VAL A 313 -10.44 -7.74 14.63
CA VAL A 313 -11.68 -7.01 15.04
C VAL A 313 -11.76 -6.92 16.56
N ARG A 314 -11.57 -8.03 17.27
CA ARG A 314 -11.54 -8.03 18.75
C ARG A 314 -10.42 -7.17 19.30
N SER A 315 -9.20 -7.28 18.75
CA SER A 315 -8.06 -6.44 19.18
C SER A 315 -8.34 -4.95 19.03
N ALA A 316 -9.00 -4.52 17.96
CA ALA A 316 -9.35 -3.12 17.75
C ALA A 316 -10.41 -2.64 18.73
N LEU A 317 -11.44 -3.45 19.00
CA LEU A 317 -12.47 -3.14 20.01
C LEU A 317 -11.89 -3.08 21.43
N GLU A 318 -11.04 -4.04 21.81
CA GLU A 318 -10.36 -4.03 23.11
C GLU A 318 -9.46 -2.79 23.29
N PHE A 319 -8.80 -2.33 22.22
CA PHE A 319 -8.03 -1.09 22.26
C PHE A 319 -8.94 0.13 22.40
N ALA A 320 -10.03 0.20 21.63
CA ALA A 320 -11.01 1.28 21.70
C ALA A 320 -11.71 1.37 23.08
N GLU A 321 -11.98 0.22 23.71
CA GLU A 321 -12.49 0.13 25.08
C GLU A 321 -11.50 0.74 26.07
N LYS A 322 -10.22 0.37 25.99
CA LYS A 322 -9.19 0.88 26.90
C LYS A 322 -8.92 2.37 26.75
N GLU A 323 -8.88 2.86 25.51
CA GLU A 323 -8.53 4.26 25.24
C GLU A 323 -9.73 5.22 25.39
N LYS A 324 -10.94 4.79 25.01
CA LYS A 324 -12.13 5.66 24.95
C LYS A 324 -13.40 5.07 25.55
N GLY A 325 -13.37 3.88 26.15
CA GLY A 325 -14.56 3.23 26.70
C GLY A 325 -15.57 2.80 25.63
N VAL A 326 -15.12 2.56 24.40
CA VAL A 326 -15.97 2.09 23.30
C VAL A 326 -16.12 0.58 23.40
N LEU A 327 -17.35 0.13 23.68
CA LEU A 327 -17.72 -1.28 23.78
C LEU A 327 -18.33 -1.75 22.44
N PRO A 328 -18.37 -3.07 22.17
CA PRO A 328 -18.99 -3.59 20.95
C PRO A 328 -20.42 -3.11 20.73
N GLU A 329 -21.22 -3.00 21.79
CA GLU A 329 -22.61 -2.49 21.75
C GLU A 329 -22.72 -0.99 21.41
N HIS A 330 -21.62 -0.23 21.47
CA HIS A 330 -21.61 1.18 21.06
C HIS A 330 -21.35 1.34 19.57
N VAL A 331 -20.96 0.28 18.84
CA VAL A 331 -20.79 0.33 17.39
C VAL A 331 -22.17 0.43 16.76
N ASN A 332 -22.40 1.43 15.93
CA ASN A 332 -23.68 1.69 15.28
C ASN A 332 -23.84 0.90 13.98
N ALA A 333 -22.75 0.72 13.22
CA ALA A 333 -22.72 -0.10 12.02
C ALA A 333 -21.31 -0.57 11.68
N VAL A 334 -21.24 -1.69 10.95
CA VAL A 334 -20.02 -2.18 10.30
C VAL A 334 -20.05 -1.81 8.82
N LEU A 335 -19.01 -1.14 8.34
CA LEU A 335 -18.85 -0.73 6.94
C LEU A 335 -17.92 -1.71 6.22
N LEU A 336 -18.43 -2.44 5.22
CA LEU A 336 -17.60 -3.35 4.43
C LEU A 336 -16.83 -2.60 3.34
N VAL A 337 -15.52 -2.88 3.26
CA VAL A 337 -14.57 -2.28 2.31
C VAL A 337 -13.67 -3.38 1.73
N GLY A 338 -13.24 -3.23 0.48
CA GLY A 338 -12.38 -4.20 -0.18
C GLY A 338 -13.15 -5.36 -0.82
N GLY A 339 -12.67 -5.80 -2.00
CA GLY A 339 -13.42 -6.71 -2.86
C GLY A 339 -13.69 -8.11 -2.27
N SER A 340 -12.87 -8.56 -1.31
CA SER A 340 -13.03 -9.88 -0.69
C SER A 340 -14.17 -9.91 0.35
N THR A 341 -14.71 -8.76 0.76
CA THR A 341 -15.91 -8.69 1.62
C THR A 341 -17.19 -9.16 0.94
N ARG A 342 -17.15 -9.33 -0.39
CA ARG A 342 -18.27 -9.91 -1.16
C ARG A 342 -18.50 -11.38 -0.89
N ILE A 343 -17.55 -12.08 -0.24
CA ILE A 343 -17.72 -13.47 0.16
C ILE A 343 -18.85 -13.53 1.22
N PRO A 344 -19.95 -14.27 0.98
CA PRO A 344 -21.12 -14.27 1.87
C PRO A 344 -20.81 -14.66 3.33
N GLN A 345 -19.81 -15.52 3.56
CA GLN A 345 -19.35 -15.90 4.89
C GLN A 345 -18.84 -14.71 5.72
N VAL A 346 -18.27 -13.67 5.10
CA VAL A 346 -17.74 -12.49 5.82
C VAL A 346 -18.87 -11.76 6.54
N ARG A 347 -19.97 -11.48 5.83
CA ARG A 347 -21.16 -10.84 6.42
C ARG A 347 -21.75 -11.69 7.54
N ARG A 348 -21.93 -13.00 7.31
CA ARG A 348 -22.48 -13.92 8.33
C ARG A 348 -21.63 -13.93 9.59
N MET A 349 -20.31 -14.06 9.44
CA MET A 349 -19.36 -14.03 10.55
C MET A 349 -19.46 -12.74 11.38
N LEU A 350 -19.63 -11.59 10.73
CA LEU A 350 -19.75 -10.30 11.42
C LEU A 350 -21.09 -10.17 12.16
N LEU A 351 -22.20 -10.55 11.53
CA LEU A 351 -23.52 -10.55 12.18
C LEU A 351 -23.54 -11.46 13.41
N GLU A 352 -22.98 -12.67 13.30
CA GLU A 352 -22.82 -13.61 14.42
C GLU A 352 -21.92 -13.06 15.52
N HIS A 353 -20.85 -12.34 15.17
CA HIS A 353 -19.93 -11.78 16.16
C HIS A 353 -20.55 -10.67 17.00
N PHE A 354 -21.35 -9.80 16.38
CA PHE A 354 -21.99 -8.66 17.04
C PHE A 354 -23.38 -8.96 17.58
N ASP A 355 -23.96 -10.13 17.25
CA ASP A 355 -25.35 -10.49 17.57
C ASP A 355 -26.34 -9.42 17.07
N GLN A 356 -26.23 -9.09 15.77
CA GLN A 356 -27.00 -8.02 15.11
C GLN A 356 -27.71 -8.51 13.85
N ASP A 357 -28.71 -7.75 13.41
CA ASP A 357 -29.47 -8.00 12.18
C ASP A 357 -28.75 -7.49 10.91
N GLU A 358 -29.22 -7.89 9.73
CA GLU A 358 -28.52 -7.64 8.45
C GLU A 358 -28.21 -6.16 8.15
N GLU A 359 -29.06 -5.24 8.62
CA GLU A 359 -28.91 -3.78 8.44
C GLU A 359 -27.67 -3.21 9.15
N PHE A 360 -27.17 -3.89 10.18
CA PHE A 360 -25.97 -3.50 10.92
C PHE A 360 -24.70 -3.55 10.06
N VAL A 361 -24.63 -4.49 9.11
CA VAL A 361 -23.49 -4.64 8.21
C VAL A 361 -23.81 -3.96 6.88
N ARG A 362 -23.28 -2.76 6.68
CA ARG A 362 -23.48 -1.94 5.49
C ARG A 362 -22.55 -2.36 4.36
N ALA A 363 -23.13 -2.54 3.17
CA ALA A 363 -22.42 -2.83 1.92
C ALA A 363 -23.14 -2.19 0.72
N ASP A 364 -23.79 -1.06 0.95
CA ASP A 364 -24.56 -0.29 -0.01
C ASP A 364 -23.67 0.43 -1.05
N ALA A 365 -22.37 0.56 -0.78
CA ALA A 365 -21.40 1.13 -1.70
C ALA A 365 -20.62 0.05 -2.47
N ASN A 366 -20.15 0.38 -3.68
CA ASN A 366 -19.29 -0.52 -4.44
C ASN A 366 -17.87 -0.54 -3.83
N PRO A 367 -17.43 -1.65 -3.20
CA PRO A 367 -16.18 -1.70 -2.46
C PRO A 367 -14.93 -1.54 -3.33
N ASP A 368 -15.02 -1.75 -4.65
CA ASP A 368 -13.86 -1.58 -5.57
C ASP A 368 -13.57 -0.12 -5.93
N THR A 369 -14.50 0.79 -5.62
CA THR A 369 -14.40 2.20 -6.02
C THR A 369 -14.54 3.18 -4.86
N LEU A 370 -15.06 2.68 -3.73
CA LEU A 370 -15.36 3.46 -2.54
C LEU A 370 -14.11 4.18 -2.01
N VAL A 371 -12.99 3.47 -1.90
CA VAL A 371 -11.73 3.99 -1.37
C VAL A 371 -11.18 5.13 -2.25
N ALA A 372 -11.15 4.94 -3.57
CA ALA A 372 -10.71 5.97 -4.51
C ALA A 372 -11.61 7.21 -4.46
N ARG A 373 -12.94 7.04 -4.34
CA ARG A 373 -13.87 8.16 -4.15
C ARG A 373 -13.55 8.92 -2.87
N GLY A 374 -13.33 8.23 -1.76
CA GLY A 374 -12.95 8.85 -0.48
C GLY A 374 -11.68 9.67 -0.57
N ALA A 375 -10.65 9.10 -1.19
CA ALA A 375 -9.41 9.81 -1.47
C ALA A 375 -9.63 11.07 -2.32
N ALA A 376 -10.57 11.03 -3.28
CA ALA A 376 -10.89 12.19 -4.11
C ALA A 376 -11.67 13.29 -3.37
N ILE A 377 -12.51 12.95 -2.38
CA ILE A 377 -13.15 13.94 -1.50
C ILE A 377 -12.07 14.67 -0.68
N VAL A 378 -11.05 13.95 -0.20
CA VAL A 378 -9.92 14.57 0.51
C VAL A 378 -9.03 15.37 -0.43
N ALA A 379 -8.83 14.89 -1.66
CA ALA A 379 -8.05 15.57 -2.69
C ALA A 379 -8.59 16.96 -3.03
N HIS A 380 -9.91 17.16 -2.93
CA HIS A 380 -10.56 18.46 -3.20
C HIS A 380 -10.05 19.61 -2.32
N ARG A 381 -9.42 19.33 -1.17
CA ARG A 381 -8.90 20.33 -0.22
C ARG A 381 -7.57 20.97 -0.64
N PHE A 382 -6.96 20.46 -1.71
CA PHE A 382 -5.63 20.83 -2.13
C PHE A 382 -5.69 21.54 -3.46
N GLU A 383 -5.04 22.70 -3.58
CA GLU A 383 -4.89 23.33 -4.89
C GLU A 383 -3.91 22.52 -5.76
N ALA A 384 -4.25 22.33 -7.03
CA ALA A 384 -3.39 21.65 -7.98
C ALA A 384 -2.08 22.44 -8.20
N THR A 385 -0.95 21.73 -8.24
CA THR A 385 0.37 22.31 -8.47
C THR A 385 0.73 22.32 -9.94
N PRO A 386 1.61 23.23 -10.38
CA PRO A 386 2.30 23.06 -11.65
C PRO A 386 3.22 21.83 -11.63
N ALA A 387 3.72 21.43 -12.79
CA ALA A 387 4.70 20.36 -12.90
C ALA A 387 5.87 20.56 -11.92
N PHE A 388 6.21 19.49 -11.19
CA PHE A 388 7.23 19.52 -10.15
C PHE A 388 8.47 18.71 -10.53
N ASP A 389 9.62 19.19 -10.06
CA ASP A 389 10.85 18.42 -9.99
C ASP A 389 10.92 17.73 -8.62
N LEU A 390 11.52 16.55 -8.53
CA LEU A 390 11.68 15.84 -7.25
C LEU A 390 12.47 16.67 -6.23
N ALA A 391 13.38 17.53 -6.71
CA ALA A 391 14.16 18.44 -5.87
C ALA A 391 13.33 19.63 -5.32
N THR A 392 12.19 19.96 -5.93
CA THR A 392 11.35 21.08 -5.53
C THR A 392 10.02 20.55 -5.00
N ARG A 393 9.90 20.45 -3.66
CA ARG A 393 8.60 20.22 -3.03
C ARG A 393 7.68 21.40 -3.36
N PRO A 394 6.57 21.20 -4.08
CA PRO A 394 5.63 22.28 -4.32
C PRO A 394 5.03 22.70 -2.98
N THR A 395 5.20 23.97 -2.61
CA THR A 395 4.50 24.56 -1.46
C THR A 395 3.13 25.05 -1.93
N ALA A 396 2.29 24.16 -2.46
CA ALA A 396 0.89 24.54 -2.68
C ALA A 396 0.15 24.45 -1.35
N GLU A 397 -0.33 25.60 -0.90
CA GLU A 397 -1.12 25.75 0.31
C GLU A 397 -2.46 25.01 0.17
N ARG A 398 -3.11 24.72 1.30
CA ARG A 398 -4.50 24.23 1.30
C ARG A 398 -5.38 25.33 0.73
N SER A 399 -6.39 24.98 -0.07
CA SER A 399 -7.35 25.97 -0.56
C SER A 399 -8.01 26.65 0.64
N ALA A 400 -8.04 27.98 0.66
CA ALA A 400 -8.58 28.79 1.76
C ALA A 400 -10.11 28.69 1.90
N ASP A 401 -10.79 28.04 0.96
CA ASP A 401 -12.21 27.75 1.06
C ASP A 401 -12.43 26.55 2.02
N GLU A 402 -12.82 26.89 3.24
CA GLU A 402 -13.27 25.96 4.27
C GLU A 402 -14.45 25.10 3.76
N GLN A 403 -14.19 23.83 3.52
CA GLN A 403 -15.17 22.75 3.68
C GLN A 403 -14.51 21.72 4.61
N ASP A 404 -15.14 21.06 5.56
CA ASP A 404 -16.37 21.21 6.37
C ASP A 404 -16.29 20.07 7.42
N TYR A 405 -15.42 19.08 7.20
CA TYR A 405 -15.16 17.96 8.10
C TYR A 405 -13.68 17.83 8.52
N ALA A 406 -13.40 17.62 9.80
CA ALA A 406 -12.04 17.46 10.33
C ALA A 406 -11.68 15.96 10.37
N VAL A 407 -10.57 15.55 9.74
CA VAL A 407 -10.11 14.15 9.79
C VAL A 407 -8.93 14.06 10.75
N THR A 408 -9.16 13.41 11.88
CA THR A 408 -8.16 13.15 12.91
C THR A 408 -7.69 11.69 12.78
N LEU A 409 -6.47 11.51 12.27
CA LEU A 409 -5.79 10.22 12.18
C LEU A 409 -4.99 9.93 13.46
N ILE A 410 -4.62 8.66 13.64
CA ILE A 410 -3.75 8.19 14.73
C ILE A 410 -2.56 7.41 14.16
N THR A 411 -1.46 7.34 14.91
CA THR A 411 -0.37 6.42 14.60
C THR A 411 -0.72 4.99 14.99
N GLU A 412 -0.39 4.03 14.13
CA GLU A 412 -0.88 2.65 14.20
C GLU A 412 0.04 1.74 15.01
N HIS A 413 1.29 2.20 15.22
CA HIS A 413 2.32 1.48 15.95
C HIS A 413 3.07 2.46 16.85
N THR A 414 3.52 1.98 18.01
CA THR A 414 4.40 2.77 18.86
C THR A 414 5.75 2.97 18.20
N LEU A 415 6.25 4.21 18.22
CA LEU A 415 7.60 4.59 17.82
C LEU A 415 8.46 4.82 19.05
N GLY A 416 9.72 4.41 18.97
CA GLY A 416 10.65 4.56 20.06
C GLY A 416 12.09 4.34 19.64
N VAL A 417 12.99 4.40 20.62
CA VAL A 417 14.43 4.18 20.40
C VAL A 417 14.92 2.98 21.18
N GLY A 418 15.92 2.29 20.64
CA GLY A 418 16.68 1.30 21.38
C GLY A 418 17.55 1.97 22.44
N VAL A 419 17.53 1.45 23.66
CA VAL A 419 18.41 1.90 24.75
C VAL A 419 19.37 0.77 25.15
N GLN A 420 20.29 1.07 26.08
CA GLN A 420 21.17 0.06 26.67
C GLN A 420 20.36 -1.15 27.18
N ASP A 421 20.95 -2.35 27.09
CA ASP A 421 20.32 -3.65 27.37
C ASP A 421 19.25 -4.12 26.37
N GLY A 422 19.10 -3.43 25.23
CA GLY A 422 18.20 -3.85 24.14
C GLY A 422 16.71 -3.61 24.44
N LYS A 423 16.39 -2.79 25.44
CA LYS A 423 15.01 -2.40 25.74
C LYS A 423 14.49 -1.37 24.74
N PHE A 424 13.20 -1.43 24.48
CA PHE A 424 12.50 -0.48 23.61
C PHE A 424 11.92 0.67 24.44
N ASN A 425 12.46 1.87 24.29
CA ASN A 425 11.95 3.07 24.95
C ASN A 425 10.88 3.74 24.07
N LYS A 426 9.61 3.56 24.46
CA LYS A 426 8.43 4.08 23.77
C LYS A 426 8.36 5.61 23.84
N LEU A 427 8.31 6.28 22.68
CA LEU A 427 8.28 7.75 22.55
C LEU A 427 6.90 8.26 22.14
N ILE A 428 6.40 7.81 20.99
CA ILE A 428 5.07 8.16 20.48
C ILE A 428 4.27 6.87 20.44
N LYS A 429 3.26 6.74 21.30
CA LYS A 429 2.51 5.49 21.45
C LYS A 429 1.50 5.30 20.32
N ARG A 430 1.21 4.05 19.96
CA ARG A 430 0.03 3.69 19.15
C ARG A 430 -1.22 4.38 19.69
N GLY A 431 -2.08 4.88 18.80
CA GLY A 431 -3.27 5.65 19.15
C GLY A 431 -3.04 7.16 19.32
N THR A 432 -1.79 7.63 19.30
CA THR A 432 -1.51 9.07 19.35
C THR A 432 -2.01 9.75 18.08
N LYS A 433 -2.81 10.82 18.22
CA LYS A 433 -3.30 11.65 17.12
C LYS A 433 -2.13 12.23 16.32
N ILE A 434 -2.20 12.18 14.99
CA ILE A 434 -1.19 12.75 14.09
C ILE A 434 -1.72 14.01 13.38
N PRO A 435 -0.88 15.04 13.15
CA PRO A 435 0.56 15.09 13.41
C PRO A 435 0.90 15.15 14.91
N ALA A 436 2.04 14.57 15.29
CA ALA A 436 2.48 14.47 16.68
C ALA A 436 3.95 14.89 16.80
N ARG A 437 4.35 15.40 17.97
CA ARG A 437 5.77 15.68 18.26
C ARG A 437 6.14 15.25 19.67
N GLN A 438 7.34 14.72 19.83
CA GLN A 438 7.95 14.38 21.11
C GLN A 438 9.39 14.85 21.13
N VAL A 439 9.76 15.63 22.14
CA VAL A 439 11.13 16.08 22.36
C VAL A 439 11.75 15.29 23.51
N ARG A 440 13.01 14.88 23.37
CA ARG A 440 13.81 14.23 24.41
C ARG A 440 15.23 14.75 24.39
N THR A 441 15.83 14.88 25.58
CA THR A 441 17.23 15.24 25.73
C THR A 441 18.07 13.97 25.93
N TYR A 442 19.15 13.86 25.18
CA TYR A 442 20.15 12.80 25.26
C TYR A 442 21.53 13.39 25.48
N THR A 443 22.49 12.59 25.92
CA THR A 443 23.87 13.01 26.16
C THR A 443 24.89 12.08 25.51
N ASN A 444 26.10 12.58 25.24
CA ASN A 444 27.16 11.73 24.71
C ASN A 444 27.65 10.67 25.73
N PRO A 445 28.03 9.48 25.25
CA PRO A 445 28.87 8.54 26.00
C PRO A 445 30.31 9.05 26.19
N GLU A 446 31.05 8.44 27.11
CA GLU A 446 32.44 8.79 27.43
C GLU A 446 33.35 8.71 26.19
N GLN A 447 34.01 9.82 25.85
CA GLN A 447 34.95 9.95 24.72
C GLN A 447 34.39 9.53 23.35
N ALA A 448 33.06 9.51 23.17
CA ALA A 448 32.43 9.14 21.91
C ALA A 448 32.73 10.16 20.81
N HIS A 449 33.18 9.67 19.65
CA HIS A 449 33.35 10.47 18.43
C HIS A 449 32.20 10.27 17.43
N ARG A 450 31.41 9.21 17.64
CA ARG A 450 30.23 8.84 16.86
C ARG A 450 29.15 8.39 17.81
N ILE A 451 27.92 8.84 17.59
CA ILE A 451 26.74 8.39 18.33
C ILE A 451 25.74 7.81 17.32
N GLU A 452 25.23 6.62 17.62
CA GLU A 452 24.19 5.97 16.84
C GLU A 452 22.95 5.76 17.71
N ALA A 453 21.77 6.09 17.17
CA ALA A 453 20.50 5.83 17.82
C ALA A 453 19.54 5.15 16.85
N ALA A 454 19.32 3.86 17.07
CA ALA A 454 18.39 3.05 16.31
C ALA A 454 16.94 3.33 16.75
N ILE A 455 16.08 3.59 15.77
CA ILE A 455 14.66 3.90 15.94
C ILE A 455 13.85 2.67 15.53
N TYR A 456 12.92 2.26 16.38
CA TYR A 456 12.09 1.09 16.18
C TYR A 456 10.60 1.46 16.18
N GLN A 457 9.83 0.63 15.47
CA GLN A 457 8.38 0.65 15.40
C GLN A 457 7.83 -0.71 15.86
N GLY A 458 6.90 -0.71 16.80
CA GLY A 458 6.22 -1.93 17.27
C GLY A 458 5.83 -1.86 18.74
N GLU A 459 5.29 -2.97 19.27
CA GLU A 459 4.74 -3.02 20.64
C GLU A 459 5.55 -3.86 21.62
N GLY A 460 6.58 -4.57 21.13
CA GLY A 460 7.44 -5.44 21.93
C GLY A 460 8.22 -4.69 23.00
N GLU A 461 8.52 -5.35 24.11
CA GLU A 461 9.29 -4.77 25.22
C GLU A 461 10.76 -4.54 24.84
N TYR A 462 11.28 -5.38 23.94
CA TYR A 462 12.67 -5.36 23.49
C TYR A 462 12.78 -5.07 22.00
N ILE A 463 13.92 -4.51 21.59
CA ILE A 463 14.13 -4.05 20.20
C ILE A 463 14.08 -5.17 19.16
N TYR A 464 14.40 -6.42 19.54
CA TYR A 464 14.39 -7.56 18.62
C TYR A 464 12.98 -8.09 18.30
N ASP A 465 11.97 -7.67 19.07
CA ASP A 465 10.56 -7.95 18.79
C ASP A 465 9.90 -6.83 17.97
N ASN A 466 10.67 -5.82 17.57
CA ASN A 466 10.20 -4.61 16.89
C ASN A 466 10.93 -4.40 15.57
N THR A 467 10.31 -3.63 14.68
CA THR A 467 10.87 -3.32 13.36
C THR A 467 11.80 -2.12 13.46
N LEU A 468 13.08 -2.28 13.12
CA LEU A 468 13.99 -1.15 12.93
C LEU A 468 13.48 -0.29 11.77
N ILE A 469 13.25 1.01 11.97
CA ILE A 469 12.78 1.91 10.89
C ILE A 469 13.83 2.95 10.47
N GLY A 470 14.93 3.06 11.19
CA GLY A 470 16.05 3.91 10.81
C GLY A 470 17.07 4.08 11.92
N THR A 471 18.22 4.62 11.58
CA THR A 471 19.29 4.90 12.53
C THR A 471 19.75 6.34 12.38
N ILE A 472 19.79 7.07 13.49
CA ILE A 472 20.40 8.40 13.54
C ILE A 472 21.90 8.21 13.69
N HIS A 473 22.69 8.78 12.79
CA HIS A 473 24.14 8.84 12.90
C HIS A 473 24.58 10.28 13.19
N LEU A 474 25.31 10.47 14.29
CA LEU A 474 25.98 11.72 14.61
C LEU A 474 27.49 11.46 14.59
N ASP A 475 28.12 11.89 13.51
CA ASP A 475 29.57 11.78 13.30
C ASP A 475 30.30 13.07 13.72
N ASP A 476 31.63 12.98 13.79
CA ASP A 476 32.52 14.11 14.09
C ASP A 476 32.19 14.85 15.40
N ILE A 477 31.79 14.11 16.44
CA ILE A 477 31.57 14.66 17.77
C ILE A 477 32.92 14.79 18.49
N GLU A 478 33.17 15.97 19.08
CA GLU A 478 34.38 16.22 19.87
C GLU A 478 34.45 15.24 21.06
N ARG A 479 35.59 14.58 21.28
CA ARG A 479 35.72 13.65 22.40
C ARG A 479 35.69 14.38 23.74
N ARG A 480 34.69 14.06 24.56
CA ARG A 480 34.45 14.69 25.87
C ARG A 480 33.99 13.64 26.89
N PRO A 481 34.07 13.94 28.19
CA PRO A 481 33.47 13.07 29.21
C PRO A 481 31.99 12.81 28.96
N ALA A 482 31.49 11.70 29.48
CA ALA A 482 30.07 11.38 29.39
C ALA A 482 29.21 12.51 29.97
N GLY A 483 28.11 12.86 29.29
CA GLY A 483 27.22 13.93 29.76
C GLY A 483 27.63 15.35 29.36
N TYR A 484 28.75 15.56 28.66
CA TYR A 484 29.21 16.89 28.29
C TYR A 484 28.40 17.52 27.14
N HIS A 485 28.23 16.77 26.05
CA HIS A 485 27.40 17.17 24.92
C HIS A 485 25.96 16.75 25.17
N GLU A 486 25.05 17.70 25.04
CA GLU A 486 23.62 17.53 25.17
C GLU A 486 22.94 17.69 23.79
N PHE A 487 22.05 16.76 23.48
CA PHE A 487 21.32 16.72 22.23
C PHE A 487 19.83 16.76 22.53
N GLU A 488 19.16 17.79 22.04
CA GLU A 488 17.71 17.82 21.98
C GLU A 488 17.28 17.11 20.69
N VAL A 489 16.56 16.01 20.82
CA VAL A 489 16.07 15.22 19.70
C VAL A 489 14.56 15.35 19.64
N GLU A 490 14.07 15.95 18.56
CA GLU A 490 12.66 16.08 18.26
C GLU A 490 12.24 15.00 17.26
N PHE A 491 11.32 14.14 17.70
CA PHE A 491 10.64 13.15 16.88
C PHE A 491 9.28 13.71 16.46
N ARG A 492 9.04 13.89 15.16
CA ARG A 492 7.78 14.39 14.60
C ARG A 492 7.15 13.33 13.71
N LEU A 493 5.86 13.07 13.90
CA LEU A 493 5.03 12.43 12.89
C LEU A 493 4.28 13.52 12.13
N ASP A 494 4.39 13.50 10.80
CA ASP A 494 3.63 14.39 9.94
C ASP A 494 2.17 13.91 9.74
N VAL A 495 1.43 14.57 8.86
CA VAL A 495 0.03 14.25 8.54
C VAL A 495 -0.15 12.88 7.86
N ASN A 496 0.93 12.32 7.30
CA ASN A 496 0.96 10.99 6.69
C ASN A 496 1.43 9.92 7.69
N GLY A 497 1.82 10.33 8.90
CA GLY A 497 2.41 9.45 9.90
C GLY A 497 3.86 9.05 9.58
N LEU A 498 4.54 9.80 8.71
CA LEU A 498 5.96 9.61 8.43
C LEU A 498 6.80 10.31 9.50
N LEU A 499 7.86 9.63 9.94
CA LEU A 499 8.73 10.11 11.00
C LEU A 499 9.79 11.08 10.45
N GLY A 500 9.81 12.29 10.99
CA GLY A 500 10.92 13.22 10.88
C GLY A 500 11.66 13.32 12.22
N VAL A 501 12.99 13.38 12.17
CA VAL A 501 13.83 13.58 13.35
C VAL A 501 14.79 14.73 13.11
N GLN A 502 14.78 15.66 14.07
CA GLN A 502 15.69 16.79 14.11
C GLN A 502 16.50 16.69 15.41
N VAL A 503 17.83 16.77 15.27
CA VAL A 503 18.74 16.72 16.41
C VAL A 503 19.42 18.07 16.55
N THR A 504 19.26 18.72 17.68
CA THR A 504 19.91 20.00 18.00
C THR A 504 20.95 19.77 19.07
N HIS A 505 22.22 19.98 18.75
CA HIS A 505 23.32 19.91 19.70
C HIS A 505 23.36 21.21 20.52
N THR A 506 22.84 21.19 21.74
CA THR A 506 22.56 22.40 22.52
C THR A 506 23.82 23.16 22.92
N ASN A 507 24.96 22.47 23.14
CA ASN A 507 26.24 23.12 23.45
C ASN A 507 26.76 23.98 22.30
N THR A 508 26.50 23.58 21.05
CA THR A 508 27.08 24.22 19.85
C THR A 508 26.06 24.99 19.03
N GLY A 509 24.76 24.76 19.26
CA GLY A 509 23.67 25.25 18.41
C GLY A 509 23.61 24.58 17.03
N ARG A 510 24.42 23.55 16.77
CA ARG A 510 24.42 22.85 15.48
C ARG A 510 23.20 21.95 15.38
N GLU A 511 22.42 22.15 14.32
CA GLU A 511 21.37 21.23 13.92
C GLU A 511 21.92 20.12 13.03
N TYR A 512 21.48 18.90 13.31
CA TYR A 512 21.71 17.73 12.50
C TYR A 512 20.34 17.25 12.06
N GLN A 513 20.10 17.25 10.75
CA GLN A 513 19.01 16.46 10.23
C GLN A 513 19.46 15.01 10.29
N ALA A 514 18.68 14.18 10.98
CA ALA A 514 18.94 12.75 10.99
C ALA A 514 18.76 12.24 9.56
N THR A 515 19.82 11.65 9.00
CA THR A 515 19.70 10.86 7.78
C THR A 515 18.98 9.58 8.16
N PHE A 516 17.71 9.47 7.78
CA PHE A 516 16.96 8.22 7.90
C PHE A 516 17.48 7.24 6.86
N ASP A 517 18.53 6.50 7.21
CA ASP A 517 18.95 5.35 6.42
C ASP A 517 17.92 4.22 6.62
N GLN A 518 16.92 4.21 5.74
CA GLN A 518 16.02 3.10 5.55
C GLN A 518 16.57 2.27 4.40
N SER A 519 17.11 1.09 4.70
CA SER A 519 17.68 0.19 3.69
C SER A 519 16.73 -0.05 2.50
N THR A 520 15.42 -0.03 2.76
CA THR A 520 14.37 -0.29 1.77
C THR A 520 14.01 0.89 0.87
N THR A 521 14.47 2.11 1.16
CA THR A 521 14.26 3.30 0.31
C THR A 521 15.11 3.25 -0.95
N ILE A 522 14.65 3.89 -2.03
CA ILE A 522 15.40 3.92 -3.30
C ILE A 522 16.75 4.62 -3.12
N GLY A 523 16.79 5.65 -2.27
CA GLY A 523 17.99 6.35 -1.86
C GLY A 523 17.82 7.87 -1.93
N HIS A 524 18.86 8.59 -2.32
CA HIS A 524 18.84 10.06 -2.35
C HIS A 524 18.01 10.61 -3.52
N LEU A 525 17.72 11.92 -3.50
CA LEU A 525 16.89 12.58 -4.52
C LEU A 525 17.40 12.36 -5.95
N ASP A 526 18.72 12.33 -6.15
CA ASP A 526 19.34 12.11 -7.47
C ASP A 526 19.04 10.70 -8.00
N GLU A 527 19.14 9.67 -7.15
CA GLU A 527 18.79 8.29 -7.52
C GLU A 527 17.29 8.18 -7.84
N LEU A 528 16.44 8.81 -7.03
CA LEU A 528 15.00 8.84 -7.28
C LEU A 528 14.68 9.49 -8.65
N ALA A 529 15.42 10.54 -9.04
CA ALA A 529 15.28 11.21 -10.33
C ALA A 529 15.73 10.36 -11.51
N GLU A 530 16.87 9.68 -11.38
CA GLU A 530 17.35 8.73 -12.40
C GLU A 530 16.34 7.60 -12.60
N ARG A 531 15.87 6.98 -11.51
CA ARG A 531 14.88 5.90 -11.56
C ARG A 531 13.55 6.36 -12.14
N ARG A 532 13.09 7.57 -11.81
CA ARG A 532 11.88 8.17 -12.41
C ARG A 532 12.01 8.26 -13.93
N GLU A 533 13.14 8.70 -14.45
CA GLU A 533 13.34 8.80 -15.90
C GLU A 533 13.41 7.41 -16.57
N THR A 534 14.09 6.44 -15.95
CA THR A 534 14.09 5.05 -16.44
C THR A 534 12.68 4.48 -16.53
N LEU A 535 11.87 4.61 -15.48
CA LEU A 535 10.50 4.12 -15.47
C LEU A 535 9.61 4.87 -16.48
N ARG A 536 9.82 6.18 -16.67
CA ARG A 536 9.11 6.96 -17.69
C ARG A 536 9.40 6.45 -19.10
N GLN A 537 10.66 6.13 -19.40
CA GLN A 537 11.05 5.56 -20.69
C GLN A 537 10.45 4.17 -20.90
N LEU A 538 10.46 3.33 -19.86
CA LEU A 538 9.82 2.02 -19.90
C LEU A 538 8.31 2.13 -20.13
N PHE A 539 7.64 3.02 -19.38
CA PHE A 539 6.19 3.24 -19.50
C PHE A 539 5.79 3.85 -20.85
N ALA A 540 6.68 4.59 -21.53
CA ALA A 540 6.44 5.08 -22.88
C ALA A 540 6.29 3.96 -23.92
N THR A 541 6.76 2.74 -23.62
CA THR A 541 6.56 1.56 -24.48
C THR A 541 5.16 0.96 -24.40
N VAL A 542 4.34 1.36 -23.41
CA VAL A 542 2.95 0.89 -23.27
C VAL A 542 2.13 1.26 -24.50
N ARG A 543 1.64 0.25 -25.21
CA ARG A 543 0.85 0.42 -26.44
C ARG A 543 -0.60 0.85 -26.13
N PRO A 544 -1.18 1.82 -26.87
CA PRO A 544 -2.61 2.15 -26.76
C PRO A 544 -3.55 0.98 -27.13
N ALA A 545 -4.83 1.03 -26.74
CA ALA A 545 -5.87 0.19 -27.36
C ALA A 545 -5.95 0.40 -28.87
N GLY A 546 -5.97 -0.70 -29.63
CA GLY A 546 -6.15 -0.69 -31.09
C GLY A 546 -4.91 -0.42 -31.94
N ALA A 547 -3.72 -0.27 -31.35
CA ALA A 547 -2.47 -0.19 -32.12
C ALA A 547 -2.12 -1.57 -32.72
N ASP A 548 -1.85 -1.61 -34.02
CA ASP A 548 -1.50 -2.83 -34.75
C ASP A 548 -0.29 -3.53 -34.10
N ALA A 549 -0.46 -4.81 -33.72
CA ALA A 549 0.56 -5.58 -33.01
C ALA A 549 1.89 -5.70 -33.79
N SER A 550 1.83 -5.47 -35.11
CA SER A 550 2.94 -5.53 -36.07
C SER A 550 3.81 -4.25 -36.14
N ALA A 551 3.40 -3.14 -35.53
CA ALA A 551 4.17 -1.89 -35.59
C ALA A 551 5.27 -1.85 -34.50
N PRO A 552 6.55 -1.59 -34.85
CA PRO A 552 7.61 -1.49 -33.86
C PRO A 552 7.36 -0.31 -32.91
N PRO A 553 7.70 -0.42 -31.61
CA PRO A 553 7.65 0.72 -30.70
C PRO A 553 8.54 1.85 -31.24
N ARG A 554 8.14 3.10 -31.00
CA ARG A 554 9.03 4.25 -31.28
C ARG A 554 10.26 4.09 -30.39
N ALA A 555 11.42 3.86 -31.01
CA ALA A 555 12.67 3.65 -30.31
C ALA A 555 12.97 4.85 -29.39
N ALA A 556 12.96 4.61 -28.08
CA ALA A 556 13.67 5.48 -27.14
C ALA A 556 15.16 5.20 -27.33
N HIS A 557 15.97 6.24 -27.53
CA HIS A 557 17.41 6.12 -27.54
C HIS A 557 17.88 5.67 -26.14
N VAL A 558 18.16 4.37 -25.99
CA VAL A 558 18.80 3.82 -24.79
C VAL A 558 20.24 4.33 -24.74
N VAL A 559 20.58 5.10 -23.72
CA VAL A 559 21.97 5.38 -23.35
C VAL A 559 22.49 4.14 -22.62
N PRO A 560 23.62 3.54 -23.00
CA PRO A 560 24.14 2.37 -22.30
C PRO A 560 24.49 2.73 -20.85
N GLY A 561 23.99 1.96 -19.89
CA GLY A 561 24.31 2.10 -18.47
C GLY A 561 25.80 1.84 -18.18
N PRO A 562 26.29 2.22 -16.99
CA PRO A 562 27.67 1.97 -16.59
C PRO A 562 27.95 0.47 -16.55
N ALA A 563 29.13 0.07 -17.05
CA ALA A 563 29.55 -1.32 -17.12
C ALA A 563 29.55 -1.98 -15.74
N ALA A 564 29.03 -3.21 -15.67
CA ALA A 564 29.02 -4.03 -14.47
C ALA A 564 30.43 -4.18 -13.87
N PRO A 565 30.57 -4.20 -12.52
CA PRO A 565 31.84 -4.46 -11.88
C PRO A 565 32.33 -5.87 -12.24
N VAL A 566 33.55 -5.94 -12.77
CA VAL A 566 34.24 -7.19 -13.13
C VAL A 566 34.52 -7.97 -11.85
N VAL A 567 33.90 -9.15 -11.72
CA VAL A 567 34.22 -10.13 -10.68
C VAL A 567 35.64 -10.67 -10.95
N PRO A 568 36.62 -10.51 -10.03
CA PRO A 568 37.91 -11.14 -10.19
C PRO A 568 37.76 -12.66 -10.06
N GLY A 569 38.18 -13.39 -11.08
CA GLY A 569 38.23 -14.86 -11.05
C GLY A 569 39.15 -15.39 -9.94
N PRO A 570 39.03 -16.67 -9.57
CA PRO A 570 39.80 -17.26 -8.48
C PRO A 570 41.28 -17.32 -8.86
N VAL A 571 42.13 -16.80 -7.97
CA VAL A 571 43.59 -16.96 -8.06
C VAL A 571 43.93 -18.39 -7.65
N ALA A 572 44.57 -19.14 -8.55
CA ALA A 572 45.08 -20.47 -8.28
C ALA A 572 46.42 -20.41 -7.51
N ALA A 573 46.52 -21.33 -6.53
CA ALA A 573 47.65 -21.71 -5.66
C ALA A 573 48.03 -20.75 -4.52
#